data_AF-A0A3N5FQN0-F1
#
_entry.id   AF-A0A3N5FQN0-F1
#
_cell.length_a   1.000
_cell.length_b   1.000
_cell.length_c   1.000
_cell.angle_alpha   90.00
_cell.angle_beta   90.00
_cell.angle_gamma   90.00
#
_symmetry.space_group_name_H-M   'P 1'
#
loop_
_entity.id
_entity.type
_entity.pdbx_description
1 polymer ?
#
loop_
_entity_poly.entity_id
_entity_poly.type
_entity_poly.pdbx_seq_one_letter_code
_entity_poly.pdbx_strand_id
1 'polypeptide(L)'
;MAYAAPQEDRLSVLEGRVEDLTRSLEGLQQRMVLLEERGAAPSPALVRLEPAPAIEEEEIVSASDLTRVLGFTGRTLIVFGGAYLLRALTAAEYLPEVAGVLLAFFYALTWLSLADRAGAKGAALSAAFHGATGVLIGLPLLWETTARFHYLEPAASGLAVALFVAAALTVAWRQRLQGLAWIVGLATPATVLMLLGATKAPVPFGFALVLLGLGGLAFYYGRGWHGLGWWLGVMGQAGGALAVFGALAQGKDLWTALAVGLLLGLSFLAVFVVRTLVRGGEVEVFEIVQSCLAVLVGYGGGVLLAQRLGGGAVALMGFLGMLLAMAAYWAAFRVIPRERRRKLLLSSSLALAFTLAGSGLLL
;
A
#
# COMPACT_ATOMS: atom_id res chain seq x y z
N MET A 1 -60.77 33.30 -56.42
CA MET A 1 -59.64 32.37 -56.52
C MET A 1 -58.44 33.00 -55.84
N ALA A 2 -57.92 32.32 -54.80
CA ALA A 2 -56.62 32.39 -54.14
C ALA A 2 -55.92 33.77 -53.93
N TYR A 3 -55.80 34.27 -52.68
CA TYR A 3 -54.78 33.94 -51.64
C TYR A 3 -53.55 34.86 -51.72
N ALA A 4 -53.49 35.91 -50.89
CA ALA A 4 -52.26 36.69 -50.67
C ALA A 4 -52.22 37.39 -49.28
N ALA A 5 -52.72 36.75 -48.22
CA ALA A 5 -52.79 37.36 -46.88
C ALA A 5 -52.30 36.47 -45.69
N PRO A 6 -51.12 35.82 -45.75
CA PRO A 6 -50.45 35.41 -44.49
C PRO A 6 -48.95 35.75 -44.40
N GLN A 7 -48.35 36.38 -45.41
CA GLN A 7 -46.89 36.61 -45.45
C GLN A 7 -46.46 37.98 -44.90
N GLU A 8 -47.24 39.04 -45.14
CA GLU A 8 -46.96 40.39 -44.63
C GLU A 8 -47.03 40.45 -43.09
N ASP A 9 -47.96 39.71 -42.48
CA ASP A 9 -48.15 39.65 -41.02
C ASP A 9 -47.01 38.91 -40.30
N ARG A 10 -46.28 38.03 -41.00
CA ARG A 10 -45.08 37.37 -40.48
C ARG A 10 -43.83 38.24 -40.59
N LEU A 11 -43.75 39.05 -41.65
CA LEU A 11 -42.67 40.00 -41.86
C LEU A 11 -42.73 41.14 -40.84
N SER A 12 -43.91 41.71 -40.60
CA SER A 12 -44.10 42.76 -39.58
C SER A 12 -43.75 42.29 -38.17
N VAL A 13 -44.08 41.03 -37.83
CA VAL A 13 -43.72 40.42 -36.54
C VAL A 13 -42.22 40.14 -36.42
N LEU A 14 -41.56 39.77 -37.52
CA LEU A 14 -40.09 39.59 -37.54
C LEU A 14 -39.36 40.93 -37.44
N GLU A 15 -39.83 41.96 -38.15
CA GLU A 15 -39.29 43.31 -38.08
C GLU A 15 -39.41 43.88 -36.66
N GLY A 16 -40.57 43.73 -36.01
CA GLY A 16 -40.75 44.14 -34.61
C GLY A 16 -39.80 43.42 -33.66
N ARG A 17 -39.56 42.12 -33.85
CA ARG A 17 -38.61 41.33 -33.03
C ARG A 17 -37.15 41.76 -33.25
N VAL A 18 -36.79 42.15 -34.47
CA VAL A 18 -35.43 42.63 -34.79
C VAL A 18 -35.18 44.01 -34.19
N GLU A 19 -36.17 44.92 -34.23
CA GLU A 19 -36.06 46.22 -33.57
C GLU A 19 -35.97 46.10 -32.05
N ASP A 20 -36.72 45.18 -31.44
CA ASP A 20 -36.64 44.92 -30.01
C ASP A 20 -35.27 44.34 -29.61
N LEU A 21 -34.70 43.46 -30.42
CA LEU A 21 -33.36 42.91 -30.21
C LEU A 21 -32.29 44.01 -30.33
N THR A 22 -32.44 44.90 -31.31
CA THR A 22 -31.52 46.02 -31.54
C THR A 22 -31.53 46.99 -30.35
N ARG A 23 -32.73 47.37 -29.86
CA ARG A 23 -32.86 48.20 -28.65
C ARG A 23 -32.28 47.52 -27.40
N SER A 24 -32.40 46.21 -27.28
CA SER A 24 -31.82 45.45 -26.17
C SER A 24 -30.28 45.43 -26.22
N LEU A 25 -29.70 45.26 -27.42
CA LEU A 25 -28.25 45.30 -27.62
C LEU A 25 -27.67 46.70 -27.37
N GLU A 26 -28.34 47.76 -27.80
CA GLU A 26 -27.94 49.14 -27.52
C GLU A 26 -27.95 49.44 -26.02
N GLY A 27 -28.98 48.97 -25.29
CA GLY A 27 -29.05 49.08 -23.84
C GLY A 27 -27.95 48.30 -23.11
N LEU A 28 -27.53 47.15 -23.64
CA LEU A 28 -26.41 46.38 -23.08
C LEU A 28 -25.07 47.04 -23.38
N GLN A 29 -24.85 47.57 -24.58
CA GLN A 29 -23.65 48.31 -24.93
C GLN A 29 -23.48 49.56 -24.07
N GLN A 30 -24.55 50.35 -23.87
CA GLN A 30 -24.49 51.53 -23.00
C GLN A 30 -24.16 51.16 -21.55
N ARG A 31 -24.70 50.05 -21.04
CA ARG A 31 -24.35 49.55 -19.69
C ARG A 31 -22.91 49.06 -19.60
N MET A 32 -22.39 48.47 -20.67
CA MET A 32 -20.99 48.02 -20.72
C MET A 32 -20.04 49.22 -20.74
N VAL A 33 -20.33 50.24 -21.55
CA VAL A 33 -19.56 51.51 -21.57
C VAL A 33 -19.60 52.19 -20.20
N LEU A 34 -20.76 52.27 -19.54
CA LEU A 34 -20.86 52.83 -18.18
C LEU A 34 -20.12 51.99 -17.12
N LEU A 35 -19.96 50.69 -17.31
CA LEU A 35 -19.19 49.80 -16.44
C LEU A 35 -17.68 49.92 -16.71
N GLU A 36 -17.28 50.07 -17.97
CA GLU A 36 -15.89 50.29 -18.38
C GLU A 36 -15.40 51.67 -17.95
N GLU A 37 -16.23 52.71 -18.06
CA GLU A 37 -15.96 54.05 -17.54
C GLU A 37 -15.90 54.06 -16.00
N ARG A 38 -16.66 53.20 -15.31
CA ARG A 38 -16.55 52.98 -13.86
C ARG A 38 -15.35 52.12 -13.45
N GLY A 39 -14.81 51.31 -14.35
CA GLY A 39 -13.61 50.47 -14.13
C GLY A 39 -12.29 51.25 -14.15
N ALA A 40 -12.31 52.51 -14.61
CA ALA A 40 -11.13 53.36 -14.76
C ALA A 40 -11.00 54.47 -13.69
N ALA A 41 -11.74 54.40 -12.57
CA ALA A 41 -11.57 55.31 -11.45
C ALA A 41 -10.64 54.69 -10.38
N PRO A 42 -9.55 55.36 -9.96
CA PRO A 42 -8.74 54.87 -8.84
C PRO A 42 -9.45 55.22 -7.52
N SER A 43 -9.82 54.21 -6.74
CA SER A 43 -10.33 54.43 -5.38
C SER A 43 -10.19 53.18 -4.49
N PRO A 44 -10.32 53.33 -3.17
CA PRO A 44 -9.21 53.46 -2.23
C PRO A 44 -9.01 52.14 -1.46
N ALA A 45 -8.01 52.13 -0.59
CA ALA A 45 -7.64 50.98 0.22
C ALA A 45 -8.83 50.28 0.94
N LEU A 46 -8.65 48.95 1.09
CA LEU A 46 -9.33 48.00 2.01
C LEU A 46 -10.56 47.25 1.45
N VAL A 47 -10.34 46.05 0.89
CA VAL A 47 -10.52 44.75 1.58
C VAL A 47 -9.66 43.73 0.82
N ARG A 48 -8.70 43.09 1.50
CA ARG A 48 -8.00 41.91 0.95
C ARG A 48 -9.01 40.76 0.97
N LEU A 49 -9.69 40.53 -0.15
CA LEU A 49 -10.39 39.28 -0.40
C LEU A 49 -9.33 38.18 -0.47
N GLU A 50 -9.50 37.12 0.33
CA GLU A 50 -8.71 35.90 0.18
C GLU A 50 -8.83 35.40 -1.27
N PRO A 51 -7.75 34.85 -1.86
CA PRO A 51 -7.85 34.23 -3.17
C PRO A 51 -8.90 33.13 -3.09
N ALA A 52 -9.91 33.18 -3.95
CA ALA A 52 -10.79 32.02 -4.17
C ALA A 52 -9.89 30.81 -4.46
N PRO A 53 -10.19 29.62 -3.88
CA PRO A 53 -9.41 28.43 -4.18
C PRO A 53 -9.44 28.23 -5.70
N ALA A 54 -8.25 28.14 -6.30
CA ALA A 54 -8.13 27.73 -7.68
C ALA A 54 -8.89 26.40 -7.81
N ILE A 55 -9.93 26.38 -8.65
CA ILE A 55 -10.51 25.12 -9.09
C ILE A 55 -9.38 24.45 -9.85
N GLU A 56 -8.82 23.37 -9.27
CA GLU A 56 -7.93 22.48 -9.98
C GLU A 56 -8.68 22.05 -11.24
N GLU A 57 -8.24 22.53 -12.41
CA GLU A 57 -8.71 22.01 -13.68
C GLU A 57 -8.46 20.50 -13.66
N GLU A 58 -9.54 19.71 -13.61
CA GLU A 58 -9.46 18.26 -13.77
C GLU A 58 -8.69 17.98 -15.07
N GLU A 59 -7.52 17.37 -14.92
CA GLU A 59 -6.61 17.03 -16.00
C GLU A 59 -7.34 16.08 -16.98
N ILE A 60 -7.89 16.65 -18.05
CA ILE A 60 -8.55 15.89 -19.12
C ILE A 60 -7.47 14.97 -19.72
N VAL A 61 -7.60 13.66 -19.49
CA VAL A 61 -6.71 12.62 -20.03
C VAL A 61 -6.53 12.85 -21.53
N SER A 62 -5.33 13.26 -21.94
CA SER A 62 -5.02 13.52 -23.35
C SER A 62 -5.22 12.25 -24.18
N ALA A 63 -5.75 12.38 -25.40
CA ALA A 63 -5.85 11.27 -26.36
C ALA A 63 -4.49 10.59 -26.61
N SER A 64 -3.38 11.33 -26.46
CA SER A 64 -2.02 10.80 -26.55
C SER A 64 -1.66 9.84 -25.41
N ASP A 65 -2.15 10.09 -24.19
CA ASP A 65 -1.94 9.23 -23.03
C ASP A 65 -2.81 7.99 -23.11
N LEU A 66 -4.04 8.11 -23.59
CA LEU A 66 -4.91 6.96 -23.87
C LEU A 66 -4.26 6.01 -24.88
N THR A 67 -3.69 6.57 -25.96
CA THR A 67 -2.98 5.76 -26.98
C THR A 67 -1.75 5.06 -26.40
N ARG A 68 -0.99 5.74 -25.53
CA ARG A 68 0.16 5.13 -24.82
C ARG A 68 -0.29 4.00 -23.90
N VAL A 69 -1.32 4.22 -23.09
CA VAL A 69 -1.89 3.22 -22.18
C VAL A 69 -2.40 2.01 -22.96
N LEU A 70 -3.14 2.22 -24.06
CA LEU A 70 -3.59 1.14 -24.94
C LEU A 70 -2.41 0.36 -25.53
N GLY A 71 -1.36 1.04 -25.97
CA GLY A 71 -0.14 0.40 -26.46
C GLY A 71 0.56 -0.46 -25.41
N PHE A 72 0.67 0.02 -24.16
CA PHE A 72 1.25 -0.76 -23.06
C PHE A 72 0.34 -1.92 -22.62
N THR A 73 -0.96 -1.74 -22.63
CA THR A 73 -1.94 -2.80 -22.37
C THR A 73 -1.83 -3.90 -23.43
N GLY A 74 -1.81 -3.55 -24.71
CA GLY A 74 -1.63 -4.50 -25.81
C GLY A 74 -0.32 -5.29 -25.68
N ARG A 75 0.78 -4.61 -25.36
CA ARG A 75 2.07 -5.28 -25.07
C ARG A 75 1.97 -6.22 -23.87
N THR A 76 1.29 -5.81 -22.81
CA THR A 76 1.09 -6.64 -21.61
C THR A 76 0.29 -7.90 -21.92
N LEU A 77 -0.74 -7.81 -22.78
CA LEU A 77 -1.49 -8.97 -23.26
C LEU A 77 -0.61 -9.94 -24.06
N ILE A 78 0.27 -9.43 -24.93
CA ILE A 78 1.24 -10.28 -25.65
C ILE A 78 2.18 -10.98 -24.67
N VAL A 79 2.63 -10.27 -23.63
CA VAL A 79 3.49 -10.84 -22.59
C VAL A 79 2.78 -11.95 -21.81
N PHE A 80 1.51 -11.75 -21.46
CA PHE A 80 0.69 -12.82 -20.89
C PHE A 80 0.52 -13.99 -21.86
N GLY A 81 0.34 -13.71 -23.15
CA GLY A 81 0.35 -14.74 -24.20
C GLY A 81 1.62 -15.59 -24.16
N GLY A 82 2.79 -14.98 -23.96
CA GLY A 82 4.05 -15.70 -23.74
C GLY A 82 4.03 -16.61 -22.49
N ALA A 83 3.49 -16.12 -21.38
CA ALA A 83 3.35 -16.93 -20.16
C ALA A 83 2.36 -18.09 -20.35
N TYR A 84 1.24 -17.86 -21.03
CA TYR A 84 0.26 -18.89 -21.38
C TYR A 84 0.82 -19.90 -22.38
N LEU A 85 1.66 -19.48 -23.31
CA LEU A 85 2.35 -20.37 -24.23
C LEU A 85 3.29 -21.31 -23.47
N LEU A 86 4.12 -20.80 -22.56
CA LEU A 86 4.98 -21.63 -21.71
C LEU A 86 4.15 -22.65 -20.91
N ARG A 87 3.04 -22.20 -20.33
CA ARG A 87 2.09 -23.06 -19.64
C ARG A 87 1.52 -24.13 -20.56
N ALA A 88 1.10 -23.77 -21.77
CA ALA A 88 0.51 -24.69 -22.75
C ALA A 88 1.51 -25.73 -23.23
N LEU A 89 2.75 -25.34 -23.51
CA LEU A 89 3.82 -26.27 -23.88
C LEU A 89 4.13 -27.27 -22.76
N THR A 90 4.09 -26.80 -21.52
CA THR A 90 4.25 -27.66 -20.34
C THR A 90 3.07 -28.62 -20.18
N ALA A 91 1.84 -28.12 -20.34
CA ALA A 91 0.62 -28.93 -20.25
C ALA A 91 0.48 -29.95 -21.39
N ALA A 92 1.06 -29.66 -22.55
CA ALA A 92 1.11 -30.57 -23.69
C ALA A 92 2.33 -31.51 -23.67
N GLU A 93 3.05 -31.58 -22.54
CA GLU A 93 4.20 -32.48 -22.30
C GLU A 93 5.40 -32.26 -23.25
N TYR A 94 5.43 -31.15 -23.99
CA TYR A 94 6.60 -30.77 -24.80
C TYR A 94 7.78 -30.28 -23.94
N LEU A 95 7.49 -29.83 -22.71
CA LEU A 95 8.48 -29.41 -21.72
C LEU A 95 8.24 -30.17 -20.41
N PRO A 96 9.30 -30.66 -19.72
CA PRO A 96 9.17 -31.17 -18.37
C PRO A 96 8.57 -30.09 -17.46
N GLU A 97 7.68 -30.51 -16.55
CA GLU A 97 6.89 -29.59 -15.74
C GLU A 97 7.76 -28.66 -14.85
N VAL A 98 8.81 -29.22 -14.25
CA VAL A 98 9.82 -28.44 -13.50
C VAL A 98 10.51 -27.41 -14.39
N ALA A 99 10.86 -27.78 -15.63
CA ALA A 99 11.49 -26.85 -16.57
C ALA A 99 10.53 -25.72 -16.98
N GLY A 100 9.26 -26.05 -17.19
CA GLY A 100 8.19 -25.07 -17.46
C GLY A 100 8.02 -24.06 -16.33
N VAL A 101 7.96 -24.54 -15.08
CA VAL A 101 7.86 -23.69 -13.88
C VAL A 101 9.08 -22.77 -13.75
N LEU A 102 10.30 -23.32 -13.85
CA LEU A 102 11.53 -22.53 -13.77
C LEU A 102 11.57 -21.44 -14.85
N LEU A 103 11.23 -21.80 -16.09
CA LEU A 103 11.22 -20.86 -17.21
C LEU A 103 10.19 -19.74 -17.00
N ALA A 104 9.00 -20.07 -16.48
CA ALA A 104 7.98 -19.07 -16.14
C ALA A 104 8.43 -18.14 -14.99
N PHE A 105 9.16 -18.66 -13.99
CA PHE A 105 9.77 -17.83 -12.94
C PHE A 105 10.84 -16.88 -13.50
N PHE A 106 11.76 -17.39 -14.32
CA PHE A 106 12.75 -16.55 -14.99
C PHE A 106 12.09 -15.47 -15.86
N TYR A 107 11.00 -15.83 -16.54
CA TYR A 107 10.21 -14.89 -17.32
C TYR A 107 9.63 -13.77 -16.43
N ALA A 108 9.00 -14.10 -15.29
CA ALA A 108 8.48 -13.11 -14.35
C ALA A 108 9.58 -12.18 -13.78
N LEU A 109 10.74 -12.74 -13.41
CA LEU A 109 11.89 -11.97 -12.91
C LEU A 109 12.50 -11.06 -13.99
N THR A 110 12.48 -11.50 -15.25
CA THR A 110 12.90 -10.67 -16.39
C THR A 110 12.03 -9.43 -16.49
N TRP A 111 10.72 -9.55 -16.31
CA TRP A 111 9.83 -8.38 -16.33
C TRP A 111 10.05 -7.42 -15.17
N LEU A 112 10.35 -7.90 -13.97
CA LEU A 112 10.77 -7.03 -12.86
C LEU A 112 12.10 -6.31 -13.16
N SER A 113 13.05 -7.00 -13.79
CA SER A 113 14.32 -6.41 -14.20
C SER A 113 14.14 -5.35 -15.30
N LEU A 114 13.24 -5.60 -16.25
CA LEU A 114 12.85 -4.64 -17.28
C LEU A 114 12.11 -3.45 -16.69
N ALA A 115 11.30 -3.65 -15.65
CA ALA A 115 10.66 -2.57 -14.90
C ALA A 115 11.68 -1.66 -14.23
N ASP A 116 12.67 -2.24 -13.53
CA ASP A 116 13.76 -1.48 -12.90
C ASP A 116 14.53 -0.67 -13.95
N ARG A 117 14.89 -1.31 -15.07
CA ARG A 117 15.61 -0.66 -16.17
C ARG A 117 14.80 0.45 -16.85
N ALA A 118 13.50 0.26 -17.06
CA ALA A 118 12.63 1.28 -17.63
C ALA A 118 12.46 2.47 -16.69
N GLY A 119 12.32 2.20 -15.38
CA GLY A 119 12.26 3.24 -14.35
C GLY A 119 13.53 4.06 -14.29
N ALA A 120 14.70 3.40 -14.37
CA ALA A 120 16.00 4.07 -14.38
C ALA A 120 16.19 4.99 -15.59
N LYS A 121 15.47 4.74 -16.70
CA LYS A 121 15.46 5.58 -17.90
C LYS A 121 14.38 6.67 -17.87
N GLY A 122 13.68 6.85 -16.75
CA GLY A 122 12.59 7.83 -16.60
C GLY A 122 11.25 7.40 -17.25
N ALA A 123 11.14 6.19 -17.78
CA ALA A 123 9.93 5.70 -18.44
C ALA A 123 8.95 5.08 -17.42
N ALA A 124 8.41 5.91 -16.52
CA ALA A 124 7.62 5.47 -15.36
C ALA A 124 6.40 4.61 -15.73
N LEU A 125 5.64 4.99 -16.77
CA LEU A 125 4.48 4.22 -17.23
C LEU A 125 4.89 2.81 -17.70
N SER A 126 5.90 2.72 -18.56
CA SER A 126 6.44 1.44 -19.04
C SER A 126 6.94 0.58 -17.89
N ALA A 127 7.63 1.19 -16.92
CA ALA A 127 8.13 0.51 -15.73
C ALA A 127 7.00 -0.07 -14.88
N ALA A 128 5.92 0.70 -14.69
CA ALA A 128 4.73 0.24 -13.97
C ALA A 128 4.09 -0.97 -14.65
N PHE A 129 3.89 -0.94 -15.98
CA PHE A 129 3.33 -2.07 -16.72
C PHE A 129 4.22 -3.30 -16.67
N HIS A 130 5.54 -3.18 -16.87
CA HIS A 130 6.46 -4.30 -16.74
C HIS A 130 6.45 -4.90 -15.32
N GLY A 131 6.44 -4.04 -14.30
CA GLY A 131 6.39 -4.48 -12.91
C GLY A 131 5.09 -5.21 -12.59
N ALA A 132 3.94 -4.62 -12.97
CA ALA A 132 2.63 -5.22 -12.80
C ALA A 132 2.54 -6.57 -13.49
N THR A 133 3.05 -6.67 -14.72
CA THR A 133 3.09 -7.92 -15.48
C THR A 133 3.92 -8.99 -14.78
N GLY A 134 5.11 -8.63 -14.29
CA GLY A 134 5.95 -9.54 -13.50
C GLY A 134 5.21 -10.10 -12.28
N VAL A 135 4.51 -9.24 -11.53
CA VAL A 135 3.73 -9.64 -10.34
C VAL A 135 2.54 -10.54 -10.71
N LEU A 136 1.79 -10.18 -11.75
CA LEU A 136 0.62 -10.92 -12.22
C LEU A 136 0.97 -12.28 -12.85
N ILE A 137 2.24 -12.51 -13.21
CA ILE A 137 2.75 -13.83 -13.61
C ILE A 137 3.30 -14.57 -12.40
N GLY A 138 4.19 -13.93 -11.63
CA GLY A 138 4.98 -14.59 -10.60
C GLY A 138 4.17 -15.08 -9.40
N LEU A 139 3.21 -14.30 -8.90
CA LEU A 139 2.42 -14.69 -7.73
C LEU A 139 1.45 -15.86 -8.00
N PRO A 140 0.67 -15.87 -9.11
CA PRO A 140 -0.11 -17.04 -9.46
C PRO A 140 0.76 -18.27 -9.70
N LEU A 141 1.93 -18.11 -10.32
CA LEU A 141 2.86 -19.23 -10.52
C LEU A 141 3.37 -19.82 -9.20
N LEU A 142 3.64 -18.99 -8.19
CA LEU A 142 3.98 -19.46 -6.84
C LEU A 142 2.84 -20.26 -6.22
N TRP A 143 1.59 -19.80 -6.40
CA TRP A 143 0.43 -20.56 -5.96
C TRP A 143 0.35 -21.92 -6.67
N GLU A 144 0.46 -21.98 -7.99
CA GLU A 144 0.37 -23.25 -8.73
C GLU A 144 1.49 -24.22 -8.38
N THR A 145 2.72 -23.72 -8.31
CA THR A 145 3.91 -24.53 -7.95
C THR A 145 3.75 -25.18 -6.58
N THR A 146 3.05 -24.53 -5.66
CA THR A 146 2.83 -25.02 -4.30
C THR A 146 1.56 -25.88 -4.20
N ALA A 147 0.44 -25.37 -4.69
CA ALA A 147 -0.89 -25.90 -4.45
C ALA A 147 -1.33 -26.95 -5.49
N ARG A 148 -0.85 -26.82 -6.74
CA ARG A 148 -1.25 -27.69 -7.85
C ARG A 148 -0.18 -28.71 -8.18
N PHE A 149 1.07 -28.26 -8.30
CA PHE A 149 2.19 -29.10 -8.72
C PHE A 149 2.95 -29.71 -7.55
N HIS A 150 2.73 -29.20 -6.32
CA HIS A 150 3.33 -29.71 -5.09
C HIS A 150 4.87 -29.75 -5.10
N TYR A 151 5.51 -28.89 -5.90
CA TYR A 151 6.96 -28.81 -6.00
C TYR A 151 7.60 -27.99 -4.88
N LEU A 152 6.82 -27.13 -4.23
CA LEU A 152 7.28 -26.38 -3.07
C LEU A 152 6.48 -26.80 -1.84
N GLU A 153 7.20 -27.24 -0.82
CA GLU A 153 6.64 -27.35 0.52
C GLU A 153 6.23 -25.97 1.06
N PRO A 154 5.31 -25.89 2.04
CA PRO A 154 4.78 -24.61 2.51
C PRO A 154 5.85 -23.62 3.01
N ALA A 155 6.89 -24.12 3.69
CA ALA A 155 8.01 -23.29 4.15
C ALA A 155 8.79 -22.65 2.99
N ALA A 156 9.14 -23.45 1.98
CA ALA A 156 9.84 -22.98 0.79
C ALA A 156 8.97 -22.01 -0.03
N SER A 157 7.67 -22.28 -0.13
CA SER A 157 6.70 -21.41 -0.78
C SER A 157 6.57 -20.04 -0.08
N GLY A 158 6.45 -20.04 1.26
CA GLY A 158 6.40 -18.80 2.04
C GLY A 158 7.67 -17.95 1.85
N LEU A 159 8.85 -18.59 1.84
CA LEU A 159 10.11 -17.91 1.55
C LEU A 159 10.16 -17.37 0.12
N ALA A 160 9.73 -18.15 -0.87
CA ALA A 160 9.72 -17.73 -2.27
C ALA A 160 8.78 -16.53 -2.51
N VAL A 161 7.58 -16.53 -1.89
CA VAL A 161 6.68 -15.37 -1.87
C VAL A 161 7.38 -14.16 -1.26
N ALA A 162 8.00 -14.31 -0.09
CA ALA A 162 8.69 -13.21 0.58
C ALA A 162 9.81 -12.61 -0.28
N LEU A 163 10.65 -13.45 -0.91
CA LEU A 163 11.76 -13.01 -1.76
C LEU A 163 11.26 -12.32 -3.03
N PHE A 164 10.26 -12.90 -3.70
CA PHE A 164 9.68 -12.31 -4.91
C PHE A 164 9.03 -10.95 -4.63
N VAL A 165 8.26 -10.86 -3.54
CA VAL A 165 7.61 -9.62 -3.09
C VAL A 165 8.66 -8.58 -2.69
N ALA A 166 9.71 -8.98 -1.97
CA ALA A 166 10.81 -8.09 -1.61
C ALA A 166 11.52 -7.54 -2.86
N ALA A 167 11.74 -8.37 -3.89
CA ALA A 167 12.32 -7.93 -5.16
C ALA A 167 11.40 -6.90 -5.86
N ALA A 168 10.10 -7.18 -5.97
CA ALA A 168 9.14 -6.27 -6.59
C ALA A 168 9.01 -4.94 -5.82
N LEU A 169 8.97 -4.98 -4.49
CA LEU A 169 8.97 -3.78 -3.64
C LEU A 169 10.30 -3.03 -3.72
N THR A 170 11.43 -3.71 -3.90
CA THR A 170 12.73 -3.05 -4.13
C THR A 170 12.73 -2.28 -5.44
N VAL A 171 12.15 -2.83 -6.51
CA VAL A 171 11.97 -2.10 -7.78
C VAL A 171 11.04 -0.90 -7.57
N ALA A 172 9.89 -1.10 -6.92
CA ALA A 172 8.94 -0.04 -6.63
C ALA A 172 9.56 1.08 -5.79
N TRP A 173 10.41 0.71 -4.82
CA TRP A 173 11.25 1.63 -4.08
C TRP A 173 12.19 2.33 -5.05
N ARG A 174 13.21 1.68 -5.61
CA ARG A 174 14.26 2.35 -6.38
C ARG A 174 13.72 3.28 -7.47
N GLN A 175 12.64 2.87 -8.15
CA GLN A 175 12.05 3.61 -9.27
C GLN A 175 10.84 4.48 -8.91
N ARG A 176 10.52 4.63 -7.61
CA ARG A 176 9.39 5.44 -7.10
C ARG A 176 8.03 5.07 -7.71
N LEU A 177 7.80 3.79 -7.98
CA LEU A 177 6.58 3.28 -8.60
C LEU A 177 5.52 2.93 -7.53
N GLN A 178 4.82 3.94 -7.02
CA GLN A 178 3.81 3.72 -5.97
C GLN A 178 2.68 2.77 -6.40
N GLY A 179 2.24 2.87 -7.66
CA GLY A 179 1.23 1.97 -8.23
C GLY A 179 1.66 0.49 -8.21
N LEU A 180 2.94 0.21 -8.53
CA LEU A 180 3.48 -1.15 -8.44
C LEU A 180 3.45 -1.67 -6.99
N ALA A 181 3.83 -0.83 -6.02
CA ALA A 181 3.81 -1.21 -4.62
C ALA A 181 2.39 -1.52 -4.13
N TRP A 182 1.36 -0.79 -4.60
CA TRP A 182 -0.05 -1.11 -4.34
C TRP A 182 -0.46 -2.44 -4.95
N ILE A 183 -0.10 -2.71 -6.21
CA ILE A 183 -0.40 -3.98 -6.87
C ILE A 183 0.20 -5.14 -6.07
N VAL A 184 1.48 -5.04 -5.69
CA VAL A 184 2.16 -6.04 -4.85
C VAL A 184 1.46 -6.17 -3.49
N GLY A 185 1.13 -5.03 -2.86
CA GLY A 185 0.48 -4.97 -1.56
C GLY A 185 -0.92 -5.60 -1.52
N LEU A 186 -1.64 -5.61 -2.64
CA LEU A 186 -2.97 -6.22 -2.77
C LEU A 186 -2.88 -7.69 -3.22
N ALA A 187 -2.00 -7.98 -4.17
CA ALA A 187 -1.84 -9.33 -4.72
C ALA A 187 -1.20 -10.30 -3.72
N THR A 188 -0.31 -9.81 -2.84
CA THR A 188 0.38 -10.67 -1.86
C THR A 188 -0.60 -11.27 -0.83
N PRO A 189 -1.45 -10.49 -0.13
CA PRO A 189 -2.48 -11.05 0.75
C PRO A 189 -3.42 -12.02 0.04
N ALA A 190 -3.85 -11.71 -1.19
CA ALA A 190 -4.70 -12.61 -1.97
C ALA A 190 -3.99 -13.96 -2.23
N THR A 191 -2.73 -13.92 -2.65
CA THR A 191 -1.91 -15.13 -2.89
C THR A 191 -1.71 -15.94 -1.60
N VAL A 192 -1.45 -15.25 -0.48
CA VAL A 192 -1.32 -15.87 0.84
C VAL A 192 -2.60 -16.59 1.26
N LEU A 193 -3.78 -15.98 1.06
CA LEU A 193 -5.06 -16.62 1.36
C LEU A 193 -5.29 -17.87 0.50
N MET A 194 -4.96 -17.81 -0.79
CA MET A 194 -5.05 -18.96 -1.69
C MET A 194 -4.10 -20.09 -1.28
N LEU A 195 -2.86 -19.76 -0.90
CA LEU A 195 -1.85 -20.72 -0.41
C LEU A 195 -2.25 -21.34 0.93
N LEU A 196 -2.79 -20.54 1.85
CA LEU A 196 -3.32 -21.01 3.13
C LEU A 196 -4.49 -21.99 2.91
N GLY A 197 -5.38 -21.67 1.97
CA GLY A 197 -6.49 -22.53 1.59
C GLY A 197 -6.04 -23.91 1.12
N ALA A 198 -4.98 -23.97 0.32
CA ALA A 198 -4.45 -25.19 -0.27
C ALA A 198 -3.56 -26.01 0.69
N THR A 199 -2.71 -25.36 1.47
CA THR A 199 -1.67 -26.04 2.26
C THR A 199 -2.03 -26.22 3.73
N LYS A 200 -2.98 -25.42 4.24
CA LYS A 200 -3.33 -25.33 5.67
C LYS A 200 -2.13 -25.03 6.59
N ALA A 201 -1.06 -24.42 6.08
CA ALA A 201 0.15 -24.11 6.85
C ALA A 201 0.25 -22.60 7.12
N PRO A 202 -0.23 -22.08 8.26
CA PRO A 202 -0.35 -20.64 8.49
C PRO A 202 0.99 -19.94 8.75
N VAL A 203 1.95 -20.62 9.38
CA VAL A 203 3.20 -19.99 9.84
C VAL A 203 4.07 -19.45 8.69
N PRO A 204 4.35 -20.21 7.61
CA PRO A 204 5.18 -19.72 6.50
C PRO A 204 4.61 -18.49 5.79
N PHE A 205 3.29 -18.43 5.60
CA PHE A 205 2.67 -17.30 4.91
C PHE A 205 2.43 -16.11 5.84
N GLY A 206 2.23 -16.36 7.14
CA GLY A 206 2.27 -15.31 8.16
C GLY A 206 3.61 -14.58 8.17
N PHE A 207 4.73 -15.32 8.07
CA PHE A 207 6.07 -14.75 7.93
C PHE A 207 6.21 -13.84 6.71
N ALA A 208 5.74 -14.27 5.53
CA ALA A 208 5.77 -13.45 4.31
C ALA A 208 4.99 -12.12 4.48
N LEU A 209 3.84 -12.16 5.15
CA LEU A 209 3.06 -10.95 5.45
C LEU A 209 3.75 -10.05 6.50
N VAL A 210 4.41 -10.62 7.52
CA VAL A 210 5.22 -9.82 8.47
C VAL A 210 6.30 -9.03 7.72
N LEU A 211 7.02 -9.68 6.80
CA LEU A 211 8.03 -8.99 5.98
C LEU A 211 7.42 -7.91 5.08
N LEU A 212 6.23 -8.17 4.53
CA LEU A 212 5.47 -7.17 3.77
C LEU A 212 5.17 -5.92 4.63
N GLY A 213 4.77 -6.12 5.89
CA GLY A 213 4.52 -5.02 6.83
C GLY A 213 5.77 -4.24 7.23
N LEU A 214 6.91 -4.92 7.39
CA LEU A 214 8.20 -4.25 7.60
C LEU A 214 8.61 -3.40 6.37
N GLY A 215 8.34 -3.91 5.16
CA GLY A 215 8.45 -3.13 3.93
C GLY A 215 7.54 -1.89 3.96
N GLY A 216 6.31 -2.05 4.48
CA GLY A 216 5.37 -0.96 4.73
C GLY A 216 5.94 0.17 5.57
N LEU A 217 6.66 -0.14 6.66
CA LEU A 217 7.35 0.85 7.49
C LEU A 217 8.41 1.61 6.69
N ALA A 218 9.17 0.92 5.84
CA ALA A 218 10.15 1.57 4.98
C ALA A 218 9.47 2.56 4.03
N PHE A 219 8.38 2.18 3.37
CA PHE A 219 7.61 3.07 2.47
C PHE A 219 6.97 4.25 3.19
N TYR A 220 6.42 4.03 4.39
CA TYR A 220 5.84 5.09 5.20
C TYR A 220 6.89 6.17 5.50
N TYR A 221 8.03 5.78 6.08
CA TYR A 221 9.03 6.75 6.55
C TYR A 221 9.97 7.26 5.47
N GLY A 222 10.39 6.41 4.53
CA GLY A 222 11.38 6.80 3.55
C GLY A 222 10.81 7.37 2.26
N ARG A 223 9.50 7.17 1.98
CA ARG A 223 8.84 7.70 0.78
C ARG A 223 7.63 8.58 1.04
N GLY A 224 7.14 8.65 2.28
CA GLY A 224 5.92 9.38 2.58
C GLY A 224 4.70 8.77 1.89
N TRP A 225 4.73 7.46 1.58
CA TRP A 225 3.57 6.77 1.00
C TRP A 225 2.66 6.28 2.12
N HIS A 226 2.04 7.23 2.83
CA HIS A 226 1.36 7.00 4.10
C HIS A 226 0.23 5.97 3.97
N GLY A 227 -0.64 6.09 2.96
CA GLY A 227 -1.74 5.14 2.75
C GLY A 227 -1.26 3.71 2.48
N LEU A 228 -0.20 3.56 1.68
CA LEU A 228 0.42 2.26 1.44
C LEU A 228 1.06 1.71 2.72
N GLY A 229 1.79 2.53 3.46
CA GLY A 229 2.41 2.15 4.72
C GLY A 229 1.39 1.67 5.76
N TRP A 230 0.22 2.33 5.85
CA TRP A 230 -0.91 1.88 6.66
C TRP A 230 -1.40 0.49 6.24
N TRP A 231 -1.72 0.31 4.96
CA TRP A 231 -2.21 -0.96 4.43
C TRP A 231 -1.22 -2.10 4.69
N LEU A 232 0.05 -1.92 4.29
CA LEU A 232 1.08 -2.93 4.45
C LEU A 232 1.37 -3.22 5.94
N GLY A 233 1.39 -2.18 6.79
CA GLY A 233 1.54 -2.34 8.23
C GLY A 233 0.45 -3.26 8.81
N VAL A 234 -0.83 -3.02 8.48
CA VAL A 234 -1.94 -3.89 8.89
C VAL A 234 -1.78 -5.31 8.38
N MET A 235 -1.33 -5.51 7.13
CA MET A 235 -1.05 -6.85 6.60
C MET A 235 0.07 -7.54 7.38
N GLY A 236 1.09 -6.81 7.84
CA GLY A 236 2.12 -7.34 8.74
C GLY A 236 1.58 -7.83 10.07
N GLN A 237 0.69 -7.06 10.69
CA GLN A 237 0.02 -7.46 11.94
C GLN A 237 -0.87 -8.70 11.73
N ALA A 238 -1.64 -8.72 10.63
CA ALA A 238 -2.43 -9.88 10.24
C ALA A 238 -1.57 -11.12 9.98
N GLY A 239 -0.38 -10.95 9.40
CA GLY A 239 0.61 -12.00 9.21
C GLY A 239 1.10 -12.62 10.52
N GLY A 240 1.47 -11.78 11.49
CA GLY A 240 1.87 -12.27 12.82
C GLY A 240 0.71 -12.98 13.53
N ALA A 241 -0.50 -12.42 13.46
CA ALA A 241 -1.68 -13.03 14.06
C ALA A 241 -2.00 -14.39 13.41
N LEU A 242 -1.91 -14.47 12.08
CA LEU A 242 -2.07 -15.72 11.34
C LEU A 242 -1.06 -16.77 11.79
N ALA A 243 0.23 -16.42 11.90
CA ALA A 243 1.26 -17.35 12.34
C ALA A 243 1.01 -17.83 13.79
N VAL A 244 0.77 -16.89 14.71
CA VAL A 244 0.57 -17.19 16.14
C VAL A 244 -0.69 -18.03 16.36
N PHE A 245 -1.85 -17.53 15.94
CA PHE A 245 -3.12 -18.20 16.21
C PHE A 245 -3.29 -19.45 15.35
N GLY A 246 -2.72 -19.46 14.15
CA GLY A 246 -2.67 -20.65 13.32
C GLY A 246 -1.88 -21.79 13.96
N ALA A 247 -0.69 -21.49 14.50
CA ALA A 247 0.12 -22.47 15.22
C ALA A 247 -0.55 -22.95 16.51
N LEU A 248 -1.17 -22.03 17.28
CA LEU A 248 -1.95 -22.38 18.48
C LEU A 248 -3.13 -23.29 18.17
N ALA A 249 -3.87 -23.01 17.09
CA ALA A 249 -5.03 -23.79 16.68
C ALA A 249 -4.63 -25.20 16.21
N GLN A 250 -3.47 -25.34 15.56
CA GLN A 250 -3.00 -26.62 15.04
C GLN A 250 -2.14 -27.41 16.03
N GLY A 251 -1.60 -26.76 17.07
CA GLY A 251 -0.63 -27.36 17.98
C GLY A 251 0.70 -27.72 17.31
N LYS A 252 1.04 -27.06 16.19
CA LYS A 252 2.23 -27.33 15.36
C LYS A 252 3.04 -26.05 15.15
N ASP A 253 4.32 -26.20 14.85
CA ASP A 253 5.23 -25.10 14.51
C ASP A 253 5.29 -23.98 15.56
N LEU A 254 5.04 -24.30 16.83
CA LEU A 254 4.91 -23.33 17.92
C LEU A 254 6.16 -22.48 18.11
N TRP A 255 7.35 -23.07 18.02
CA TRP A 255 8.63 -22.35 18.09
C TRP A 255 8.83 -21.40 16.92
N THR A 256 8.48 -21.84 15.71
CA THR A 256 8.58 -21.03 14.49
C THR A 256 7.59 -19.86 14.56
N ALA A 257 6.36 -20.10 15.00
CA ALA A 257 5.36 -19.06 15.21
C ALA A 257 5.78 -18.06 16.29
N LEU A 258 6.43 -18.53 17.37
CA LEU A 258 6.98 -17.66 18.39
C LEU A 258 8.07 -16.77 17.81
N ALA A 259 8.98 -17.33 17.01
CA ALA A 259 10.02 -16.56 16.33
C ALA A 259 9.43 -15.51 15.37
N VAL A 260 8.39 -15.87 14.60
CA VAL A 260 7.69 -14.93 13.69
C VAL A 260 6.97 -13.82 14.48
N GLY A 261 6.31 -14.15 15.59
CA GLY A 261 5.66 -13.17 16.47
C GLY A 261 6.66 -12.21 17.09
N LEU A 262 7.78 -12.71 17.60
CA LEU A 262 8.86 -11.89 18.14
C LEU A 262 9.52 -11.03 17.06
N LEU A 263 9.73 -11.57 15.86
CA LEU A 263 10.24 -10.80 14.72
C LEU A 263 9.33 -9.60 14.42
N LEU A 264 8.02 -9.81 14.36
CA LEU A 264 7.04 -8.72 14.18
C LEU A 264 7.15 -7.69 15.30
N GLY A 265 6.97 -8.15 16.55
CA GLY A 265 6.91 -7.27 17.73
C GLY A 265 8.16 -6.43 17.91
N LEU A 266 9.32 -7.08 17.92
CA LEU A 266 10.61 -6.43 18.17
C LEU A 266 11.02 -5.53 17.02
N SER A 267 10.77 -5.91 15.76
CA SER A 267 11.15 -5.08 14.62
C SER A 267 10.33 -3.79 14.54
N PHE A 268 9.00 -3.86 14.75
CA PHE A 268 8.15 -2.66 14.77
C PHE A 268 8.56 -1.73 15.93
N LEU A 269 8.74 -2.26 17.14
CA LEU A 269 9.20 -1.48 18.29
C LEU A 269 10.57 -0.85 18.03
N ALA A 270 11.53 -1.60 17.47
CA ALA A 270 12.85 -1.08 17.17
C ALA A 270 12.80 0.09 16.18
N VAL A 271 12.02 -0.02 15.10
CA VAL A 271 11.85 1.06 14.12
C VAL A 271 11.25 2.30 14.78
N PHE A 272 10.23 2.14 15.62
CA PHE A 272 9.59 3.27 16.31
C PHE A 272 10.51 3.91 17.35
N VAL A 273 11.26 3.11 18.12
CA VAL A 273 12.26 3.61 19.07
C VAL A 273 13.33 4.42 18.34
N VAL A 274 13.88 3.90 17.23
CA VAL A 274 14.88 4.62 16.44
C VAL A 274 14.30 5.92 15.88
N ARG A 275 13.08 5.92 15.34
CA ARG A 275 12.46 7.15 14.83
C ARG A 275 12.23 8.18 15.94
N THR A 276 11.64 7.75 17.05
CA THR A 276 11.07 8.66 18.05
C THR A 276 12.08 9.12 19.10
N LEU A 277 13.02 8.25 19.49
CA LEU A 277 14.03 8.52 20.51
C LEU A 277 15.38 8.90 19.90
N VAL A 278 15.84 8.18 18.87
CA VAL A 278 17.17 8.44 18.27
C VAL A 278 17.12 9.57 17.24
N ARG A 279 16.10 9.59 16.37
CA ARG A 279 15.94 10.61 15.32
C ARG A 279 15.05 11.78 15.74
N GLY A 280 14.54 11.79 16.97
CA GLY A 280 13.76 12.89 17.53
C GLY A 280 12.36 13.11 16.95
N GLY A 281 11.89 12.23 16.06
CA GLY A 281 10.59 12.37 15.38
C GLY A 281 9.39 12.32 16.33
N GLU A 282 8.31 13.01 16.00
CA GLU A 282 7.08 12.96 16.81
C GLU A 282 6.38 11.59 16.72
N VAL A 283 5.56 11.30 17.73
CA VAL A 283 4.71 10.11 17.74
C VAL A 283 3.37 10.45 17.06
N GLU A 284 3.15 9.81 15.93
CA GLU A 284 1.95 9.86 15.11
C GLU A 284 0.99 8.73 15.48
N VAL A 285 -0.26 8.87 15.03
CA VAL A 285 -1.32 7.86 15.26
C VAL A 285 -0.93 6.51 14.67
N PHE A 286 -0.20 6.52 13.55
CA PHE A 286 0.33 5.31 12.92
C PHE A 286 1.18 4.49 13.88
N GLU A 287 2.18 5.08 14.53
CA GLU A 287 3.03 4.34 15.49
C GLU A 287 2.26 3.87 16.70
N ILE A 288 1.33 4.68 17.23
CA ILE A 288 0.52 4.27 18.38
C ILE A 288 -0.25 2.99 18.03
N VAL A 289 -0.99 3.01 16.92
CA VAL A 289 -1.80 1.86 16.50
C VAL A 289 -0.93 0.65 16.18
N GLN A 290 0.13 0.84 15.37
CA GLN A 290 0.99 -0.26 14.94
C GLN A 290 1.84 -0.83 16.09
N SER A 291 2.27 -0.01 17.05
CA SER A 291 3.00 -0.51 18.24
C SER A 291 2.07 -1.29 19.16
N CYS A 292 0.86 -0.80 19.40
CA CYS A 292 -0.15 -1.55 20.16
C CYS A 292 -0.42 -2.91 19.52
N LEU A 293 -0.67 -2.95 18.21
CA LEU A 293 -0.88 -4.21 17.48
C LEU A 293 0.36 -5.12 17.54
N ALA A 294 1.55 -4.58 17.31
CA ALA A 294 2.80 -5.35 17.35
C ALA A 294 3.08 -5.94 18.74
N VAL A 295 2.75 -5.22 19.81
CA VAL A 295 2.89 -5.71 21.19
C VAL A 295 1.84 -6.78 21.49
N LEU A 296 0.58 -6.55 21.14
CA LEU A 296 -0.50 -7.51 21.36
C LEU A 296 -0.26 -8.82 20.60
N VAL A 297 0.04 -8.74 19.30
CA VAL A 297 0.26 -9.89 18.44
C VAL A 297 1.61 -10.53 18.69
N GLY A 298 2.68 -9.73 18.72
CA GLY A 298 4.05 -10.24 18.81
C GLY A 298 4.40 -10.73 20.21
N TYR A 299 4.32 -9.84 21.22
CA TYR A 299 4.62 -10.22 22.60
C TYR A 299 3.47 -11.00 23.24
N GLY A 300 2.24 -10.47 23.20
CA GLY A 300 1.07 -11.14 23.78
C GLY A 300 0.80 -12.51 23.17
N GLY A 301 0.83 -12.61 21.84
CA GLY A 301 0.77 -13.89 21.14
C GLY A 301 1.92 -14.83 21.48
N GLY A 302 3.14 -14.29 21.64
CA GLY A 302 4.30 -15.04 22.10
C GLY A 302 4.12 -15.64 23.51
N VAL A 303 3.46 -14.92 24.42
CA VAL A 303 3.11 -15.44 25.76
C VAL A 303 2.16 -16.64 25.66
N LEU A 304 1.13 -16.55 24.81
CA LEU A 304 0.20 -17.66 24.58
C LEU A 304 0.90 -18.91 24.02
N LEU A 305 1.83 -18.71 23.07
CA LEU A 305 2.66 -19.79 22.54
C LEU A 305 3.60 -20.37 23.59
N ALA A 306 4.23 -19.52 24.40
CA ALA A 306 5.14 -19.92 25.47
C ALA A 306 4.44 -20.83 26.50
N GLN A 307 3.19 -20.53 26.86
CA GLN A 307 2.39 -21.37 27.75
C GLN A 307 2.15 -22.79 27.18
N ARG A 308 2.10 -22.93 25.85
CA ARG A 308 2.00 -24.25 25.18
C ARG A 308 3.34 -24.97 25.07
N LEU A 309 4.43 -24.22 24.97
CA LEU A 309 5.80 -24.73 24.84
C LEU A 309 6.42 -25.17 26.17
N GLY A 310 5.94 -24.64 27.31
CA GLY A 310 6.36 -25.04 28.65
C GLY A 310 7.21 -24.01 29.38
N GLY A 311 7.67 -24.36 30.60
CA GLY A 311 8.25 -23.42 31.57
C GLY A 311 9.45 -22.62 31.05
N GLY A 312 10.33 -23.22 30.24
CA GLY A 312 11.48 -22.52 29.66
C GLY A 312 11.08 -21.38 28.72
N ALA A 313 10.06 -21.60 27.88
CA ALA A 313 9.54 -20.56 26.98
C ALA A 313 8.81 -19.45 27.76
N VAL A 314 8.07 -19.83 28.82
CA VAL A 314 7.40 -18.88 29.72
C VAL A 314 8.43 -17.97 30.40
N ALA A 315 9.50 -18.56 30.97
CA ALA A 315 10.58 -17.80 31.58
C ALA A 315 11.26 -16.86 30.58
N LEU A 316 11.55 -17.33 29.36
CA LEU A 316 12.11 -16.50 28.28
C LEU A 316 11.25 -15.28 27.98
N MET A 317 9.94 -15.47 27.82
CA MET A 317 9.00 -14.37 27.59
C MET A 317 8.90 -13.43 28.78
N GLY A 318 8.93 -13.96 30.01
CA GLY A 318 8.97 -13.18 31.25
C GLY A 318 10.20 -12.27 31.33
N PHE A 319 11.40 -12.82 31.08
CA PHE A 319 12.64 -12.04 31.03
C PHE A 319 12.62 -11.00 29.91
N LEU A 320 12.15 -11.36 28.72
CA LEU A 320 12.01 -10.40 27.61
C LEU A 320 11.06 -9.26 28.00
N GLY A 321 9.94 -9.57 28.65
CA GLY A 321 9.01 -8.58 29.19
C GLY A 321 9.68 -7.62 30.17
N MET A 322 10.44 -8.13 31.13
CA MET A 322 11.21 -7.30 32.07
C MET A 322 12.23 -6.39 31.38
N LEU A 323 12.94 -6.89 30.36
CA LEU A 323 13.89 -6.09 29.60
C LEU A 323 13.19 -4.97 28.82
N LEU A 324 12.08 -5.28 28.14
CA LEU A 324 11.29 -4.28 27.42
C LEU A 324 10.66 -3.25 28.37
N ALA A 325 10.18 -3.69 29.53
CA ALA A 325 9.67 -2.81 30.58
C ALA A 325 10.72 -1.82 31.07
N MET A 326 11.93 -2.33 31.38
CA MET A 326 13.05 -1.51 31.82
C MET A 326 13.45 -0.48 30.75
N ALA A 327 13.52 -0.90 29.47
CA ALA A 327 13.84 -0.02 28.37
C ALA A 327 12.78 1.09 28.18
N ALA A 328 11.50 0.73 28.22
CA ALA A 328 10.38 1.68 28.09
C ALA A 328 10.31 2.65 29.28
N TYR A 329 10.56 2.17 30.50
CA TYR A 329 10.64 3.00 31.71
C TYR A 329 11.80 4.00 31.60
N TRP A 330 12.98 3.53 31.21
CA TRP A 330 14.14 4.38 31.03
C TRP A 330 13.89 5.47 29.98
N ALA A 331 13.28 5.11 28.84
CA ALA A 331 12.87 6.08 27.83
C ALA A 331 11.90 7.14 28.38
N ALA A 332 10.85 6.71 29.10
CA ALA A 332 9.81 7.58 29.65
C ALA A 332 10.34 8.61 30.66
N PHE A 333 11.28 8.20 31.53
CA PHE A 333 11.69 9.02 32.68
C PHE A 333 13.08 9.66 32.54
N ARG A 334 13.94 9.18 31.63
CA ARG A 334 15.30 9.73 31.44
C ARG A 334 15.52 10.41 30.10
N VAL A 335 14.85 9.95 29.04
CA VAL A 335 15.12 10.43 27.67
C VAL A 335 14.08 11.44 27.20
N ILE A 336 12.80 11.17 27.45
CA ILE A 336 11.70 11.94 26.89
C ILE A 336 11.40 13.19 27.75
N PRO A 337 11.43 14.41 27.18
CA PRO A 337 11.00 15.62 27.90
C PRO A 337 9.52 15.57 28.26
N ARG A 338 9.15 16.13 29.42
CA ARG A 338 7.75 16.12 29.93
C ARG A 338 6.74 16.83 29.03
N GLU A 339 7.22 17.77 28.21
CA GLU A 339 6.40 18.51 27.24
C GLU A 339 5.87 17.60 26.11
N ARG A 340 6.57 16.51 25.80
CA ARG A 340 6.18 15.57 24.73
C ARG A 340 5.20 14.51 25.25
N ARG A 341 4.00 14.96 25.61
CA ARG A 341 2.95 14.16 26.29
C ARG A 341 2.67 12.81 25.61
N ARG A 342 2.55 12.76 24.27
CA ARG A 342 2.25 11.51 23.54
C ARG A 342 3.37 10.47 23.69
N LYS A 343 4.63 10.88 23.57
CA LYS A 343 5.80 10.00 23.72
C LYS A 343 5.89 9.43 25.13
N LEU A 344 5.66 10.30 26.12
CA LEU A 344 5.71 9.93 27.52
C LEU A 344 4.60 8.92 27.85
N LEU A 345 3.35 9.19 27.44
CA LEU A 345 2.21 8.30 27.65
C LEU A 345 2.40 6.93 26.99
N LEU A 346 2.88 6.90 25.74
CA LEU A 346 3.14 5.64 25.05
C LEU A 346 4.22 4.83 25.79
N SER A 347 5.34 5.46 26.13
CA SER A 347 6.47 4.77 26.78
C SER A 347 6.15 4.32 28.19
N SER A 348 5.44 5.13 28.98
CA SER A 348 5.02 4.75 30.35
C SER A 348 3.97 3.62 30.32
N SER A 349 3.06 3.64 29.36
CA SER A 349 2.03 2.59 29.21
C SER A 349 2.67 1.26 28.80
N LEU A 350 3.62 1.29 27.86
CA LEU A 350 4.39 0.11 27.49
C LEU A 350 5.21 -0.44 28.66
N ALA A 351 5.88 0.44 29.43
CA ALA A 351 6.62 0.04 30.62
C ALA A 351 5.73 -0.68 31.64
N LEU A 352 4.55 -0.13 31.94
CA LEU A 352 3.59 -0.75 32.84
C LEU A 352 3.10 -2.10 32.30
N ALA A 353 2.68 -2.15 31.04
CA ALA A 353 2.16 -3.37 30.42
C ALA A 353 3.18 -4.51 30.44
N PHE A 354 4.43 -4.23 30.04
CA PHE A 354 5.51 -5.22 30.08
C PHE A 354 5.93 -5.60 31.50
N THR A 355 5.84 -4.67 32.46
CA THR A 355 6.12 -4.98 33.88
C THR A 355 5.10 -5.99 34.40
N LEU A 356 3.80 -5.71 34.21
CA LEU A 356 2.74 -6.60 34.69
C LEU A 356 2.79 -7.96 34.01
N ALA A 357 2.96 -7.98 32.68
CA ALA A 357 2.99 -9.22 31.93
C ALA A 357 4.25 -10.04 32.22
N GLY A 358 5.43 -9.42 32.28
CA GLY A 358 6.66 -10.15 32.50
C GLY A 358 6.80 -10.67 33.94
N SER A 359 6.36 -9.89 34.96
CA SER A 359 6.45 -10.34 36.35
C SER A 359 5.47 -11.48 36.61
N GLY A 360 4.26 -11.43 36.05
CA GLY A 360 3.29 -12.51 36.14
C GLY A 360 3.68 -13.81 35.43
N LEU A 361 4.73 -13.80 34.59
CA LEU A 361 5.28 -15.02 33.96
C LEU A 361 6.48 -15.59 34.74
N LEU A 362 7.12 -14.78 35.57
CA LEU A 362 8.31 -15.17 36.35
C LEU A 362 7.96 -15.58 37.79
N LEU A 363 6.78 -15.19 38.27
CA LEU A 363 6.17 -15.61 39.53
C LEU A 363 5.25 -16.80 39.27
#